data_AF-A0A484BGI3-F1
#
_entry.id   AF-A0A484BGI3-F1
#
_cell.length_a   1.000
_cell.length_b   1.000
_cell.length_c   1.000
_cell.angle_alpha   90.00
_cell.angle_beta   90.00
_cell.angle_gamma   90.00
#
_symmetry.space_group_name_H-M   'P 1'
#
loop_
_entity.id
_entity.type
_entity.pdbx_description
1 polymer ?
#
loop_
_entity_poly.entity_id
_entity_poly.type
_entity_poly.pdbx_seq_one_letter_code
_entity_poly.pdbx_strand_id
1 'polypeptide(L)' 'MSTNSVGSVTSAVVLLISLVLVVDCLACRAVYRSDLVSCTRNGGVCREVNACPRSRHAGVKTICILRGKICCMNAK' A
#
# COMPACT_ATOMS: atom_id res chain seq x y z
N MET A 1 14.28 51.91 -18.42
CA MET A 1 13.04 51.31 -17.86
C MET A 1 12.37 50.56 -18.99
N SER A 2 12.16 49.24 -18.98
CA SER A 2 11.98 48.32 -17.86
C SER A 2 12.42 46.92 -18.27
N THR A 3 13.31 46.31 -17.49
CA THR A 3 13.62 44.88 -17.53
C THR A 3 12.53 44.14 -16.77
N ASN A 4 11.49 43.61 -17.42
CA ASN A 4 10.52 42.77 -16.73
C ASN A 4 9.91 41.71 -17.65
N SER A 5 10.36 40.47 -17.49
CA SER A 5 9.52 39.25 -17.49
C SER A 5 10.36 38.00 -17.80
N VAL A 6 11.35 37.72 -16.97
CA VAL A 6 11.98 36.38 -16.90
C VAL A 6 11.48 35.62 -15.66
N GLY A 7 10.76 36.28 -14.74
CA GLY A 7 10.33 35.71 -13.46
C GLY A 7 8.98 35.00 -13.44
N SER A 8 8.22 35.00 -14.54
CA SER A 8 6.85 34.42 -14.56
C SER A 8 6.81 32.95 -15.00
N VAL A 9 7.69 32.55 -15.93
CA VAL A 9 7.68 31.20 -16.51
C VAL A 9 8.20 30.15 -15.52
N THR A 10 9.21 30.50 -14.73
CA THR A 10 9.79 29.63 -13.70
C THR A 10 8.79 29.28 -12.59
N SER A 11 7.90 30.21 -12.22
CA SER A 11 6.92 29.99 -11.15
C SER A 11 5.82 28.99 -11.54
N ALA A 12 5.31 29.09 -12.78
CA ALA A 12 4.31 28.16 -13.30
C ALA A 12 4.87 26.73 -13.48
N VAL A 13 6.12 26.60 -13.94
CA VAL A 13 6.78 25.30 -14.11
C VAL A 13 7.02 24.62 -12.75
N VAL A 14 7.45 25.35 -11.73
CA VAL A 14 7.64 24.82 -10.37
C VAL A 14 6.31 24.36 -9.76
N LEU A 15 5.22 25.11 -9.97
CA LEU A 15 3.88 24.70 -9.54
C LEU A 15 3.41 23.42 -10.23
N LEU A 16 3.64 23.30 -11.55
CA LEU A 16 3.29 22.09 -12.30
C LEU A 16 4.06 20.86 -11.82
N ILE A 17 5.38 20.99 -11.59
CA ILE A 17 6.21 19.90 -11.04
C ILE A 17 5.71 19.50 -9.64
N SER A 18 5.36 20.48 -8.80
CA SER A 18 4.83 20.21 -7.46
C SER A 18 3.49 19.46 -7.51
N LEU A 19 2.61 19.82 -8.45
CA LEU A 19 1.33 19.14 -8.67
C LEU A 19 1.52 17.70 -9.16
N VAL A 20 2.42 17.47 -10.11
CA VAL A 20 2.73 16.11 -10.60
C VAL A 20 3.22 15.23 -9.46
N LEU A 21 4.19 15.71 -8.67
CA LEU A 21 4.72 14.97 -7.52
C LEU A 21 3.66 14.65 -6.46
N VAL A 22 2.74 15.56 -6.18
CA VAL A 22 1.63 15.32 -5.23
C VAL A 22 0.63 14.30 -5.77
N VAL A 23 0.32 14.37 -7.06
CA VAL A 23 -0.60 13.43 -7.74
C VAL A 23 -0.01 12.03 -7.78
N ASP A 24 1.27 11.87 -8.14
CA ASP A 24 1.96 10.57 -8.14
C ASP A 24 2.02 9.96 -6.73
N CYS A 25 2.23 10.78 -5.69
CA CYS A 25 2.28 10.30 -4.31
C CYS A 25 0.89 9.84 -3.80
N LEU A 26 -0.18 10.53 -4.19
CA LEU A 26 -1.57 10.15 -3.91
C LEU A 26 -1.97 8.88 -4.68
N ALA A 27 -1.57 8.77 -5.96
CA ALA A 27 -1.80 7.59 -6.77
C ALA A 27 -1.07 6.36 -6.20
N CYS A 28 0.18 6.49 -5.74
CA CYS A 28 0.91 5.43 -5.05
C CYS A 28 0.18 4.94 -3.78
N ARG A 29 -0.40 5.85 -3.00
CA ARG A 29 -1.19 5.46 -1.81
C ARG A 29 -2.50 4.75 -2.15
N ALA A 30 -3.16 5.13 -3.24
CA ALA A 30 -4.43 4.53 -3.66
C ALA A 30 -4.24 3.11 -4.21
N VAL A 31 -3.17 2.86 -4.98
CA VAL A 31 -2.88 1.53 -5.56
C VAL A 31 -2.46 0.51 -4.50
N TYR A 32 -1.95 0.96 -3.35
CA TYR A 32 -1.49 0.08 -2.28
C TYR A 32 -2.54 -0.24 -1.19
N ARG A 33 -3.83 -0.06 -1.48
CA ARG A 33 -4.86 -0.76 -0.70
C ARG A 33 -5.02 -2.17 -1.27
N SER A 34 -4.13 -3.07 -0.86
CA SER A 34 -4.42 -4.50 -1.04
C SER A 34 -5.71 -4.84 -0.30
N ASP A 35 -6.68 -5.46 -0.97
CA ASP A 35 -7.89 -6.08 -0.38
C ASP A 35 -7.57 -7.22 0.61
N LEU A 36 -6.30 -7.36 0.98
CA LEU A 36 -5.78 -8.38 1.87
C LEU A 36 -6.06 -7.97 3.31
N VAL A 37 -6.89 -8.76 3.97
CA VAL A 37 -7.19 -8.57 5.39
C VAL A 37 -5.95 -8.86 6.23
N SER A 38 -5.75 -8.11 7.31
CA SER A 38 -4.68 -8.43 8.28
C SER A 38 -5.02 -9.70 9.04
N CYS A 39 -4.17 -10.73 8.92
CA CYS A 39 -4.33 -12.00 9.63
C CYS A 39 -4.35 -11.82 11.16
N THR A 40 -3.48 -10.94 11.67
CA THR A 40 -3.40 -10.62 13.10
C THR A 40 -4.66 -9.95 13.61
N ARG A 41 -5.31 -9.11 12.78
CA ARG A 41 -6.58 -8.47 13.14
C ARG A 41 -7.73 -9.47 13.25
N ASN A 42 -7.63 -10.60 12.56
CA ASN A 42 -8.54 -11.74 12.68
C ASN A 42 -8.15 -12.71 13.81
N GLY A 43 -7.16 -12.39 14.64
CA GLY A 43 -6.71 -13.24 15.74
C GLY A 43 -5.88 -14.46 15.30
N GLY A 44 -5.37 -14.45 14.07
CA GLY A 44 -4.46 -15.47 13.53
C GLY A 44 -3.01 -15.02 13.46
N VAL A 45 -2.14 -15.88 12.95
CA VAL A 45 -0.74 -15.58 12.69
C VAL A 45 -0.28 -16.14 11.34
N CYS A 46 0.63 -15.44 10.66
CA CYS A 46 1.20 -15.94 9.41
C CYS A 46 2.16 -17.09 9.67
N ARG A 47 1.91 -18.26 9.08
CA ARG A 47 2.80 -19.44 9.17
C ARG A 47 3.05 -20.04 7.79
N GLU A 48 4.09 -20.85 7.70
CA GLU A 48 4.28 -21.74 6.55
C GLU A 48 3.07 -22.66 6.37
N VAL A 49 2.74 -22.99 5.13
CA VAL A 49 1.59 -23.85 4.80
C VAL A 49 1.66 -25.19 5.54
N ASN A 50 2.86 -25.76 5.65
CA ASN A 50 3.10 -27.03 6.33
C ASN A 50 3.03 -26.92 7.86
N ALA A 51 3.20 -25.72 8.43
CA ALA A 51 3.19 -25.48 9.87
C ALA A 51 1.78 -25.15 10.41
N CYS A 52 0.77 -25.06 9.54
CA CYS A 52 -0.61 -24.79 9.92
C CYS A 52 -1.53 -25.94 9.47
N PRO A 53 -2.27 -26.58 10.38
CA PRO A 53 -3.25 -27.60 9.99
C PRO A 53 -4.35 -26.98 9.11
N ARG A 54 -4.79 -27.71 8.07
CA ARG A 54 -5.79 -27.23 7.10
C ARG A 54 -7.08 -26.73 7.74
N SER A 55 -7.49 -27.31 8.87
CA SER A 55 -8.69 -26.88 9.63
C SER A 55 -8.55 -25.48 10.25
N ARG A 56 -7.34 -24.94 10.35
CA ARG A 56 -7.05 -23.60 10.90
C ARG A 56 -6.65 -22.60 9.82
N HIS A 57 -6.73 -22.97 8.54
CA HIS A 57 -6.47 -22.03 7.46
C HIS A 57 -7.59 -20.99 7.41
N ALA A 58 -7.23 -19.71 7.38
CA ALA A 58 -8.24 -18.67 7.19
C ALA A 58 -8.90 -18.83 5.81
N GLY A 59 -10.23 -18.78 5.77
CA GLY A 59 -10.99 -18.86 4.50
C GLY A 59 -10.88 -17.61 3.62
N VAL A 60 -10.24 -16.54 4.11
CA VAL A 60 -10.04 -15.28 3.38
C VAL A 60 -8.56 -15.08 3.04
N LYS A 61 -8.28 -14.45 1.90
CA LYS A 61 -6.92 -14.05 1.55
C LYS A 61 -6.47 -12.92 2.49
N THR A 62 -5.28 -13.10 3.06
CA THR A 62 -4.70 -12.16 4.03
C THR A 62 -3.33 -11.70 3.57
N ILE A 63 -2.81 -10.68 4.24
CA ILE A 63 -1.47 -10.13 3.97
C ILE A 63 -0.33 -11.17 4.04
N CYS A 64 -0.56 -12.33 4.68
CA CYS A 64 0.43 -13.42 4.74
C CYS A 64 0.82 -13.95 3.35
N ILE A 65 -0.07 -13.87 2.36
CA ILE A 65 0.18 -14.38 1.01
C ILE A 65 1.32 -13.64 0.30
N LEU A 66 1.52 -12.35 0.62
CA LEU A 66 2.61 -11.54 0.08
C LEU A 66 3.99 -12.06 0.51
N ARG A 67 4.03 -12.86 1.58
CA ARG A 67 5.24 -13.52 2.09
C ARG A 67 5.30 -15.01 1.76
N GLY A 68 4.44 -15.49 0.87
CA GLY A 68 4.31 -16.93 0.56
C GLY A 68 3.76 -17.78 1.70
N LYS A 69 3.10 -17.15 2.69
CA LYS A 69 2.60 -17.79 3.92
C LYS A 69 1.08 -17.86 3.93
N ILE A 70 0.54 -18.69 4.81
CA ILE A 70 -0.90 -18.76 5.08
C ILE A 70 -1.25 -18.13 6.43
N CYS A 71 -2.45 -17.55 6.54
CA CYS A 71 -2.97 -17.13 7.83
C CYS A 71 -3.51 -18.34 8.59
N CYS A 72 -2.87 -18.63 9.72
CA CYS A 72 -3.24 -19.69 10.62
C CYS A 72 -4.03 -19.12 11.78
N MET A 73 -5.31 -19.49 11.88
CA MET A 73 -6.21 -19.06 12.94
C MET A 73 -5.87 -19.78 14.25
N ASN A 74 -5.95 -19.08 15.38
CA ASN A 74 -5.89 -19.72 16.68
C ASN A 74 -7.18 -20.54 16.91
N ALA A 75 -7.07 -21.71 17.52
CA ALA A 75 -8.26 -22.43 17.96
C ALA A 75 -8.91 -21.62 19.09
N LYS A 76 -10.22 -21.40 18.95
CA LYS A 76 -11.03 -20.67 19.91
C LYS A 76 -11.32 -21.55 21.13
#